data_AF-A0A830E871-F1
#
_entry.id   AF-A0A830E871-F1
#
_cell.length_a   1.000
_cell.length_b   1.000
_cell.length_c   1.000
_cell.angle_alpha   90.00
_cell.angle_beta   90.00
_cell.angle_gamma   90.00
#
_symmetry.space_group_name_H-M   'P 1'
#
loop_
_entity.id
_entity.type
_entity.pdbx_description
1 polymer ?
#
loop_
_entity_poly.entity_id
_entity_poly.type
_entity_poly.pdbx_seq_one_letter_code
_entity_poly.pdbx_strand_id
1 'polypeptide(L)'
;MNKLRAFVVGGCLTLSVALAFVGLHYGLGPASRDGYVTALAAVALLPTIPLVAAHAKFAFRRLAEYRRNGSGLSFERDSIFVSADTVGDAERALSDIEAAVEAADEYDECRRDRFGEGRGLNVRHTGFHNSFVRVAGDGRLVVTGASQNTHSLAALVERVASLTMERTRMHPFFARKPVRGAPRAFLGLFLVVVFVFGAGGVVGAAYPADAYSAPERVVLVGYDTRAVATPGYDATDATLDKAAFLVDSLGEEAVEIGWDRDDADKLTTHGRQAVFLSETVSTQLGAVREDASATGERERVAALEADLHAAECRVAARITSRVESGNVAGDASALVSAGESLRASAADAGYACATEA
;
A
#
# COMPACT_ATOMS: atom_id res chain seq x y z
N MET A 1 3.61 -11.16 -17.91
CA MET A 1 2.68 -10.46 -16.98
C MET A 1 3.37 -9.20 -16.43
N ASN A 2 2.67 -8.08 -16.27
CA ASN A 2 3.29 -6.81 -15.88
C ASN A 2 3.74 -6.83 -14.40
N LYS A 3 5.01 -6.57 -14.05
CA LYS A 3 5.56 -6.72 -12.68
C LYS A 3 4.68 -6.10 -11.58
N LEU A 4 4.13 -4.91 -11.84
CA LEU A 4 3.23 -4.21 -10.92
C LEU A 4 1.90 -4.95 -10.70
N ARG A 5 1.35 -5.59 -11.74
CA ARG A 5 0.12 -6.40 -11.60
C ARG A 5 0.39 -7.66 -10.78
N ALA A 6 1.56 -8.30 -11.01
CA ALA A 6 1.97 -9.44 -10.21
C ALA A 6 2.14 -9.04 -8.73
N PHE A 7 2.75 -7.88 -8.47
CA PHE A 7 2.87 -7.34 -7.11
C PHE A 7 1.52 -7.05 -6.47
N VAL A 8 0.59 -6.40 -7.17
CA VAL A 8 -0.75 -6.13 -6.62
C VAL A 8 -1.49 -7.43 -6.31
N VAL A 9 -1.52 -8.39 -7.23
CA VAL A 9 -2.21 -9.67 -7.01
C VAL A 9 -1.55 -10.47 -5.88
N GLY A 10 -0.22 -10.62 -5.93
CA GLY A 10 0.55 -11.34 -4.91
C GLY A 10 0.45 -10.68 -3.54
N GLY A 11 0.64 -9.36 -3.48
CA GLY A 11 0.55 -8.58 -2.24
C GLY A 11 -0.85 -8.64 -1.60
N CYS A 12 -1.92 -8.50 -2.40
CA CYS A 12 -3.29 -8.68 -1.93
C CYS A 12 -3.51 -10.08 -1.38
N LEU A 13 -3.06 -11.12 -2.10
CA LEU A 13 -3.22 -12.51 -1.68
C LEU A 13 -2.46 -12.78 -0.38
N THR A 14 -1.18 -12.38 -0.31
CA THR A 14 -0.35 -12.53 0.89
C THR A 14 -0.98 -11.85 2.09
N LEU A 15 -1.41 -10.58 1.97
CA LEU A 15 -2.05 -9.87 3.08
C LEU A 15 -3.38 -10.51 3.47
N SER A 16 -4.18 -10.97 2.50
CA SER A 16 -5.48 -11.59 2.78
C SER A 16 -5.32 -12.93 3.50
N VAL A 17 -4.36 -13.76 3.08
CA VAL A 17 -4.03 -15.02 3.74
C VAL A 17 -3.47 -14.78 5.14
N ALA A 18 -2.54 -13.84 5.29
CA ALA A 18 -1.97 -13.51 6.60
C ALA A 18 -3.04 -12.92 7.54
N LEU A 19 -3.93 -12.08 7.04
CA LEU A 19 -5.05 -11.53 7.82
C LEU A 19 -6.04 -12.62 8.23
N ALA A 20 -6.34 -13.58 7.35
CA ALA A 20 -7.18 -14.72 7.68
C ALA A 20 -6.52 -15.62 8.73
N PHE A 21 -5.22 -15.89 8.59
CA PHE A 21 -4.43 -16.62 9.58
C PHE A 21 -4.51 -15.92 10.95
N VAL A 22 -4.23 -14.62 11.00
CA VAL A 22 -4.27 -13.86 12.25
C VAL A 22 -5.68 -13.84 12.86
N GLY A 23 -6.71 -13.64 12.02
CA GLY A 23 -8.12 -13.70 12.43
C GLY A 23 -8.53 -15.03 13.06
N LEU A 24 -8.03 -16.14 12.52
CA LEU A 24 -8.34 -17.48 13.01
C LEU A 24 -7.52 -17.87 14.25
N HIS A 25 -6.26 -17.42 14.34
CA HIS A 25 -5.33 -17.87 15.37
C HIS A 25 -5.34 -17.00 16.64
N TYR A 26 -5.49 -15.67 16.49
CA TYR A 26 -5.44 -14.73 17.62
C TYR A 26 -6.83 -14.13 17.95
N GLY A 27 -7.82 -14.33 17.08
CA GLY A 27 -9.19 -13.86 17.29
C GLY A 27 -9.37 -12.35 17.09
N LEU A 28 -10.56 -11.86 17.43
CA LEU A 28 -10.98 -10.46 17.26
C LEU A 28 -11.25 -9.83 18.62
N GLY A 29 -10.33 -8.99 19.08
CA GLY A 29 -10.46 -8.24 20.33
C GLY A 29 -10.35 -6.72 20.14
N PRO A 30 -10.82 -5.90 21.10
CA PRO A 30 -10.73 -4.44 21.00
C PRO A 30 -9.30 -3.93 20.76
N ALA A 31 -8.30 -4.51 21.43
CA ALA A 31 -6.89 -4.14 21.28
C ALA A 31 -6.33 -4.42 19.87
N SER A 32 -6.83 -5.45 19.19
CA SER A 32 -6.39 -5.84 17.83
C SER A 32 -7.04 -5.05 16.70
N ARG A 33 -8.10 -4.27 17.00
CA ARG A 33 -8.99 -3.66 16.01
C ARG A 33 -8.24 -2.78 15.01
N ASP A 34 -7.33 -1.95 15.48
CA ASP A 34 -6.61 -1.00 14.63
C ASP A 34 -5.66 -1.71 13.66
N GLY A 35 -5.06 -2.82 14.10
CA GLY A 35 -4.27 -3.71 13.24
C GLY A 35 -5.12 -4.31 12.10
N TYR A 36 -6.29 -4.85 12.44
CA TYR A 36 -7.22 -5.39 11.44
C TYR A 36 -7.72 -4.34 10.45
N VAL A 37 -8.10 -3.15 10.93
CA VAL A 37 -8.55 -2.04 10.08
C VAL A 37 -7.43 -1.62 9.12
N THR A 38 -6.21 -1.51 9.64
CA THR A 38 -5.02 -1.15 8.85
C THR A 38 -4.74 -2.18 7.76
N ALA A 39 -4.76 -3.47 8.10
CA ALA A 39 -4.54 -4.54 7.13
C ALA A 39 -5.65 -4.60 6.06
N LEU A 40 -6.92 -4.48 6.45
CA LEU A 40 -8.06 -4.45 5.53
C LEU A 40 -7.99 -3.25 4.58
N ALA A 41 -7.64 -2.08 5.10
CA ALA A 41 -7.45 -0.89 4.28
C ALA A 41 -6.36 -1.12 3.23
N ALA A 42 -5.22 -1.71 3.60
CA ALA A 42 -4.16 -2.03 2.64
C ALA A 42 -4.61 -3.03 1.56
N VAL A 43 -5.32 -4.10 1.94
CA VAL A 43 -5.89 -5.08 1.00
C VAL A 43 -6.82 -4.41 -0.01
N ALA A 44 -7.65 -3.46 0.43
CA ALA A 44 -8.55 -2.71 -0.44
C ALA A 44 -7.82 -1.65 -1.29
N LEU A 45 -6.79 -1.01 -0.75
CA LEU A 45 -6.06 0.08 -1.41
C LEU A 45 -5.14 -0.44 -2.53
N LEU A 46 -4.43 -1.55 -2.33
CA LEU A 46 -3.50 -2.12 -3.32
C LEU A 46 -4.11 -2.27 -4.74
N PRO A 47 -5.32 -2.82 -4.94
CA PRO A 47 -5.92 -2.94 -6.27
C PRO A 47 -6.64 -1.67 -6.72
N THR A 48 -7.12 -0.83 -5.80
CA THR A 48 -7.90 0.37 -6.12
C THR A 48 -7.03 1.55 -6.54
N ILE A 49 -5.88 1.76 -5.89
CA ILE A 49 -4.98 2.88 -6.20
C ILE A 49 -4.58 2.93 -7.68
N PRO A 50 -4.15 1.83 -8.34
CA PRO A 50 -3.81 1.87 -9.77
C PRO A 50 -4.99 2.25 -10.66
N LEU A 51 -6.20 1.82 -10.30
CA LEU A 51 -7.43 2.12 -11.04
C LEU A 51 -7.81 3.60 -10.89
N VAL A 52 -7.77 4.11 -9.66
CA VAL A 52 -8.04 5.52 -9.34
C VAL A 52 -7.00 6.41 -9.99
N ALA A 53 -5.72 6.06 -9.94
CA ALA A 53 -4.65 6.82 -10.59
C ALA A 53 -4.82 6.90 -12.12
N ALA A 54 -5.26 5.82 -12.76
CA ALA A 54 -5.56 5.82 -14.19
C ALA A 54 -6.78 6.71 -14.53
N HIS A 55 -7.81 6.71 -13.68
CA HIS A 55 -8.97 7.60 -13.83
C HIS A 55 -8.60 9.07 -13.62
N ALA A 56 -7.86 9.37 -12.55
CA ALA A 56 -7.41 10.72 -12.23
C ALA A 56 -6.53 11.28 -13.36
N LYS A 57 -5.58 10.49 -13.86
CA LYS A 57 -4.76 10.86 -15.03
C LYS A 57 -5.64 11.18 -16.25
N PHE A 58 -6.66 10.37 -16.49
CA PHE A 58 -7.59 10.59 -17.60
C PHE A 58 -8.38 11.90 -17.43
N ALA A 59 -8.98 12.10 -16.26
CA ALA A 59 -9.73 13.31 -15.94
C ALA A 59 -8.86 14.57 -16.05
N PHE A 60 -7.62 14.51 -15.57
CA PHE A 60 -6.68 15.63 -15.66
C PHE A 60 -6.29 15.93 -17.11
N ARG A 61 -6.03 14.90 -17.93
CA ARG A 61 -5.76 15.10 -19.37
C ARG A 61 -6.95 15.72 -20.08
N ARG A 62 -8.16 15.26 -19.77
CA ARG A 62 -9.42 15.81 -20.31
C ARG A 62 -9.60 17.28 -19.92
N LEU A 63 -9.35 17.63 -18.67
CA LEU A 63 -9.43 19.01 -18.19
C LEU A 63 -8.35 19.91 -18.80
N ALA A 64 -7.11 19.41 -18.90
CA ALA A 64 -6.00 20.14 -19.51
C ALA A 64 -6.25 20.43 -20.98
N GLU A 65 -6.77 19.46 -21.74
CA GLU A 65 -7.19 19.66 -23.13
C GLU A 65 -8.35 20.65 -23.23
N TYR A 66 -9.39 20.50 -22.40
CA TYR A 66 -10.49 21.44 -22.36
C TYR A 66 -10.02 22.89 -22.10
N ARG A 67 -9.08 23.09 -21.17
CA ARG A 67 -8.49 24.40 -20.88
C ARG A 67 -7.63 24.93 -22.03
N ARG A 68 -6.81 24.07 -22.66
CA ARG A 68 -6.00 24.45 -23.83
C ARG A 68 -6.87 24.90 -25.00
N ASN A 69 -8.03 24.27 -25.17
CA ASN A 69 -9.02 24.62 -26.19
C ASN A 69 -9.94 25.79 -25.77
N GLY A 70 -9.74 26.35 -24.57
CA GLY A 70 -10.57 27.40 -23.98
C GLY A 70 -10.15 28.84 -24.33
N SER A 71 -8.94 29.07 -24.86
CA SER A 71 -8.45 30.42 -25.21
C SER A 71 -8.98 30.94 -26.56
N GLY A 72 -10.15 30.46 -27.00
CA GLY A 72 -10.83 30.90 -28.23
C GLY A 72 -10.91 29.80 -29.28
N LEU A 73 -12.14 29.47 -29.70
CA LEU A 73 -12.44 28.62 -30.85
C LEU A 73 -12.17 29.38 -32.16
N SER A 74 -10.91 29.76 -32.41
CA SER A 74 -10.50 30.31 -33.71
C SER A 74 -10.78 29.27 -34.81
N PHE A 75 -11.16 29.72 -36.01
CA PHE A 75 -11.29 28.87 -37.20
C PHE A 75 -9.95 28.23 -37.62
N GLU A 76 -8.83 28.71 -37.08
CA GLU A 76 -7.47 28.38 -37.52
C GLU A 76 -6.75 27.35 -36.62
N ARG A 77 -7.36 26.89 -35.51
CA ARG A 77 -6.69 25.96 -34.57
C ARG A 77 -7.60 24.83 -34.10
N ASP A 78 -7.12 23.60 -34.32
CA ASP A 78 -7.62 22.32 -33.76
C ASP A 78 -9.15 22.18 -33.72
N SER A 79 -9.79 22.26 -34.88
CA SER A 79 -11.23 22.05 -35.02
C SER A 79 -11.57 20.56 -34.98
N ILE A 80 -12.46 20.19 -34.07
CA ILE A 80 -13.00 18.84 -33.89
C ILE A 80 -14.51 18.92 -34.08
N PHE A 81 -15.02 18.17 -35.05
CA PHE A 81 -16.46 17.98 -35.28
C PHE A 81 -16.82 16.53 -35.03
N VAL A 82 -17.95 16.28 -34.37
CA VAL A 82 -18.44 14.94 -34.08
C VAL A 82 -19.90 14.86 -34.51
N SER A 83 -20.29 13.78 -35.18
CA SER A 83 -21.68 13.57 -35.55
C SER A 83 -22.58 13.44 -34.31
N ALA A 84 -23.81 13.95 -34.38
CA ALA A 84 -24.80 13.79 -33.32
C ALA A 84 -25.18 12.31 -33.15
N ASP A 85 -25.35 11.60 -34.27
CA ASP A 85 -25.72 10.18 -34.32
C ASP A 85 -24.61 9.28 -34.86
N THR A 86 -24.78 7.98 -34.69
CA THR A 86 -23.84 6.94 -35.13
C THR A 86 -24.07 6.53 -36.58
N VAL A 87 -23.01 6.20 -37.32
CA VAL A 87 -23.14 5.55 -38.64
C VAL A 87 -23.41 4.06 -38.50
N GLY A 88 -24.39 3.55 -39.27
CA GLY A 88 -24.74 2.12 -39.28
C GLY A 88 -23.70 1.23 -39.97
N ASP A 89 -23.04 1.75 -41.01
CA ASP A 89 -21.96 1.08 -41.74
C ASP A 89 -20.79 2.05 -41.92
N ALA A 90 -19.74 1.85 -41.11
CA ALA A 90 -18.56 2.70 -41.09
C ALA A 90 -17.76 2.64 -42.39
N GLU A 91 -17.60 1.47 -43.01
CA GLU A 91 -16.80 1.35 -44.23
C GLU A 91 -17.53 1.95 -45.42
N ARG A 92 -18.86 1.77 -45.50
CA ARG A 92 -19.67 2.43 -46.52
C ARG A 92 -19.63 3.94 -46.37
N ALA A 93 -19.86 4.46 -45.16
CA ALA A 93 -19.78 5.90 -44.90
C ALA A 93 -18.42 6.50 -45.28
N LEU A 94 -17.31 5.84 -44.93
CA LEU A 94 -15.97 6.29 -45.33
C LEU A 94 -15.77 6.22 -46.85
N SER A 95 -16.35 5.24 -47.55
CA SER A 95 -16.29 5.13 -49.01
C SER A 95 -17.06 6.25 -49.71
N ASP A 96 -18.25 6.56 -49.21
CA ASP A 96 -19.10 7.62 -49.76
C ASP A 96 -18.46 9.00 -49.53
N ILE A 97 -17.83 9.21 -48.36
CA ILE A 97 -17.09 10.44 -48.06
C ILE A 97 -15.83 10.53 -48.93
N GLU A 98 -15.09 9.44 -49.12
CA GLU A 98 -13.89 9.40 -49.98
C GLU A 98 -14.23 9.84 -51.41
N ALA A 99 -15.28 9.27 -52.01
CA ALA A 99 -15.76 9.65 -53.33
C ALA A 99 -16.22 11.11 -53.41
N ALA A 100 -16.89 11.62 -52.36
CA ALA A 100 -17.33 13.01 -52.30
C ALA A 100 -16.17 14.00 -52.16
N VAL A 101 -15.10 13.62 -51.45
CA VAL A 101 -13.88 14.43 -51.33
C VAL A 101 -13.11 14.45 -52.65
N GLU A 102 -13.01 13.32 -53.34
CA GLU A 102 -12.34 13.24 -54.66
C GLU A 102 -13.06 14.05 -55.75
N ALA A 103 -14.38 14.21 -55.63
CA ALA A 103 -15.18 15.02 -56.55
C ALA A 103 -15.17 16.53 -56.23
N ALA A 104 -14.58 16.93 -55.09
CA ALA A 104 -14.57 18.31 -54.62
C ALA A 104 -13.23 18.99 -54.96
N ASP A 105 -13.30 20.16 -55.63
CA ASP A 105 -12.11 20.90 -56.09
C ASP A 105 -11.27 21.50 -54.94
N GLU A 106 -11.81 21.55 -53.71
CA GLU A 106 -11.16 22.16 -52.55
C GLU A 106 -10.09 21.28 -51.88
N TYR A 107 -9.96 20.01 -52.26
CA TYR A 107 -9.03 19.05 -51.66
C TYR A 107 -8.05 18.51 -52.71
N ASP A 108 -6.78 18.39 -52.33
CA ASP A 108 -5.74 17.91 -53.24
C ASP A 108 -5.76 16.40 -53.36
N GLU A 109 -6.14 15.70 -52.29
CA GLU A 109 -6.06 14.25 -52.18
C GLU A 109 -6.87 13.69 -51.02
N CYS A 110 -7.47 12.52 -51.21
CA CYS A 110 -8.08 11.70 -50.16
C CYS A 110 -7.45 10.31 -50.17
N ARG A 111 -7.08 9.78 -49.00
CA ARG A 111 -6.56 8.41 -48.88
C ARG A 111 -7.12 7.72 -47.65
N ARG A 112 -7.38 6.42 -47.76
CA ARG A 112 -7.57 5.57 -46.58
C ARG A 112 -6.27 5.36 -45.82
N ASP A 113 -6.34 5.53 -44.51
CA ASP A 113 -5.25 5.27 -43.59
C ASP A 113 -5.72 4.45 -42.37
N ARG A 114 -4.77 3.86 -41.65
CA ARG A 114 -5.04 3.03 -40.48
C ARG A 114 -4.69 3.77 -39.19
N PHE A 115 -5.72 4.03 -38.41
CA PHE A 115 -5.63 4.67 -37.11
C PHE A 115 -5.78 3.66 -35.96
N GLY A 116 -5.60 4.11 -34.72
CA GLY A 116 -5.65 3.25 -33.53
C GLY A 116 -7.02 2.61 -33.27
N GLU A 117 -8.08 3.22 -33.77
CA GLU A 117 -9.48 2.80 -33.63
C GLU A 117 -10.06 2.12 -34.87
N GLY A 118 -9.37 2.15 -36.02
CA GLY A 118 -9.88 1.59 -37.26
C GLY A 118 -9.34 2.27 -38.52
N ARG A 119 -9.97 2.00 -39.66
CA ARG A 119 -9.71 2.73 -40.90
C ARG A 119 -10.34 4.13 -40.83
N GLY A 120 -9.74 5.09 -41.50
CA GLY A 120 -10.25 6.44 -41.66
C GLY A 120 -9.68 7.09 -42.92
N LEU A 121 -10.01 8.35 -43.15
CA LEU A 121 -9.53 9.14 -44.28
C LEU A 121 -8.53 10.18 -43.83
N ASN A 122 -7.46 10.32 -44.61
CA ASN A 122 -6.53 11.44 -44.58
C ASN A 122 -6.81 12.30 -45.82
N VAL A 123 -7.32 13.50 -45.60
CA VAL A 123 -7.71 14.46 -46.63
C VAL A 123 -6.69 15.59 -46.64
N ARG A 124 -5.92 15.70 -47.72
CA ARG A 124 -4.92 16.75 -47.90
C ARG A 124 -5.54 17.94 -48.61
N HIS A 125 -5.19 19.13 -48.14
CA HIS A 125 -5.55 20.40 -48.77
C HIS A 125 -4.39 21.38 -48.66
N THR A 126 -4.39 22.38 -49.56
CA THR A 126 -3.38 23.44 -49.65
C THR A 126 -1.93 22.89 -49.65
N GLY A 127 -1.72 21.74 -50.30
CA GLY A 127 -0.43 21.11 -50.59
C GLY A 127 0.21 20.32 -49.42
N PHE A 128 0.03 20.75 -48.18
CA PHE A 128 0.73 20.16 -47.02
C PHE A 128 -0.10 20.07 -45.74
N HIS A 129 -1.32 20.61 -45.72
CA HIS A 129 -2.19 20.50 -44.57
C HIS A 129 -3.10 19.27 -44.71
N ASN A 130 -3.38 18.60 -43.60
CA ASN A 130 -4.27 17.44 -43.58
C ASN A 130 -5.42 17.67 -42.60
N SER A 131 -6.59 17.20 -43.00
CA SER A 131 -7.75 16.97 -42.15
C SER A 131 -8.06 15.47 -42.17
N PHE A 132 -8.68 14.97 -41.11
CA PHE A 132 -8.91 13.54 -40.94
C PHE A 132 -10.39 13.28 -40.71
N VAL A 133 -10.93 12.24 -41.35
CA VAL A 133 -12.29 11.72 -41.11
C VAL A 133 -12.19 10.31 -40.54
N ARG A 134 -12.71 10.10 -39.34
CA ARG A 134 -12.52 8.87 -38.57
C ARG A 134 -13.82 8.47 -37.88
N VAL A 135 -13.95 7.20 -37.50
CA VAL A 135 -15.10 6.68 -36.76
C VAL A 135 -14.69 6.35 -35.33
N ALA A 136 -15.36 6.96 -34.35
CA ALA A 136 -15.15 6.67 -32.93
C ALA A 136 -15.67 5.28 -32.56
N GLY A 137 -15.18 4.72 -31.44
CA GLY A 137 -15.56 3.38 -31.00
C GLY A 137 -17.05 3.23 -30.62
N ASP A 138 -17.76 4.34 -30.45
CA ASP A 138 -19.22 4.39 -30.28
C ASP A 138 -19.99 4.53 -31.59
N GLY A 139 -19.31 4.54 -32.74
CA GLY A 139 -19.90 4.60 -34.08
C GLY A 139 -20.09 6.00 -34.65
N ARG A 140 -19.67 7.07 -33.97
CA ARG A 140 -19.83 8.45 -34.47
C ARG A 140 -18.71 8.86 -35.44
N LEU A 141 -19.04 9.64 -36.46
CA LEU A 141 -18.07 10.25 -37.36
C LEU A 141 -17.39 11.44 -36.68
N VAL A 142 -16.09 11.57 -36.93
CA VAL A 142 -15.26 12.60 -36.33
C VAL A 142 -14.39 13.22 -37.42
N VAL A 143 -14.48 14.55 -37.56
CA VAL A 143 -13.63 15.32 -38.46
C VAL A 143 -12.67 16.16 -37.62
N THR A 144 -11.37 16.03 -37.85
CA THR A 144 -10.32 16.77 -37.12
C THR A 144 -9.34 17.45 -38.06
N GLY A 145 -8.89 18.65 -37.73
CA GLY A 145 -7.86 19.35 -38.48
C GLY A 145 -7.63 20.78 -37.96
N ALA A 146 -6.65 21.48 -38.54
CA ALA A 146 -6.26 22.83 -38.12
C ALA A 146 -6.34 23.82 -39.29
N SER A 147 -7.52 23.92 -39.92
CA SER A 147 -7.77 24.81 -41.05
C SER A 147 -9.26 25.14 -41.23
N GLN A 148 -9.55 26.21 -41.96
CA GLN A 148 -10.91 26.50 -42.43
C GLN A 148 -11.47 25.40 -43.34
N ASN A 149 -10.61 24.74 -44.13
CA ASN A 149 -11.01 23.58 -44.95
C ASN A 149 -11.49 22.39 -44.10
N THR A 150 -11.11 22.32 -42.81
CA THR A 150 -11.68 21.33 -41.88
C THR A 150 -13.17 21.58 -41.61
N HIS A 151 -13.60 22.85 -41.59
CA HIS A 151 -15.02 23.20 -41.47
C HIS A 151 -15.79 22.84 -42.73
N SER A 152 -15.21 23.14 -43.90
CA SER A 152 -15.76 22.74 -45.19
C SER A 152 -15.88 21.22 -45.30
N LEU A 153 -14.88 20.48 -44.80
CA LEU A 153 -14.90 19.02 -44.78
C LEU A 153 -15.96 18.49 -43.84
N ALA A 154 -16.11 19.08 -42.65
CA ALA A 154 -17.19 18.71 -41.73
C ALA A 154 -18.58 18.95 -42.36
N ALA A 155 -18.77 20.07 -43.05
CA ALA A 155 -20.02 20.35 -43.77
C ALA A 155 -20.25 19.40 -44.96
N LEU A 156 -19.19 18.96 -45.64
CA LEU A 156 -19.28 17.94 -46.69
C LEU A 156 -19.70 16.59 -46.10
N VAL A 157 -19.04 16.17 -45.01
CA VAL A 157 -19.35 14.93 -44.29
C VAL A 157 -20.79 14.95 -43.77
N GLU A 158 -21.26 16.08 -43.22
CA GLU A 158 -22.63 16.26 -42.77
C GLU A 158 -23.65 16.01 -43.90
N ARG A 159 -23.41 16.57 -45.09
CA ARG A 159 -24.27 16.36 -46.25
C ARG A 159 -24.24 14.92 -46.76
N VAL A 160 -23.05 14.33 -46.89
CA VAL A 160 -22.88 12.98 -47.48
C VAL A 160 -23.43 11.90 -46.55
N ALA A 161 -23.10 11.98 -45.26
CA ALA A 161 -23.58 11.02 -44.28
C ALA A 161 -25.02 11.29 -43.82
N SER A 162 -25.60 12.46 -44.17
CA SER A 162 -26.89 12.93 -43.65
C SER A 162 -26.93 12.97 -42.12
N LEU A 163 -25.84 13.43 -41.50
CA LEU A 163 -25.64 13.48 -40.05
C LEU A 163 -25.22 14.89 -39.62
N THR A 164 -25.87 15.46 -38.61
CA THR A 164 -25.46 16.75 -38.04
C THR A 164 -24.08 16.64 -37.39
N MET A 165 -23.16 17.54 -37.74
CA MET A 165 -21.81 17.60 -37.20
C MET A 165 -21.67 18.75 -36.20
N GLU A 166 -21.46 18.42 -34.93
CA GLU A 166 -21.29 19.40 -33.87
C GLU A 166 -19.82 19.68 -33.55
N ARG A 167 -19.45 20.96 -33.47
CA ARG A 167 -18.10 21.34 -33.03
C ARG A 167 -17.96 21.08 -31.53
N THR A 168 -16.92 20.35 -31.15
CA THR A 168 -16.62 20.03 -29.75
C THR A 168 -15.20 20.43 -29.36
N ARG A 169 -15.00 20.67 -28.06
CA ARG A 169 -13.67 20.89 -27.46
C ARG A 169 -13.05 19.59 -26.94
N MET A 170 -13.82 18.52 -26.96
CA MET A 170 -13.54 17.24 -26.33
C MET A 170 -13.22 16.22 -27.42
N HIS A 171 -11.98 15.75 -27.48
CA HIS A 171 -11.59 14.83 -28.52
C HIS A 171 -12.15 13.42 -28.22
N PRO A 172 -13.00 12.83 -29.09
CA PRO A 172 -13.75 11.60 -28.80
C PRO A 172 -12.85 10.37 -28.70
N PHE A 173 -11.65 10.40 -29.28
CA PHE A 173 -10.66 9.32 -29.19
C PHE A 173 -9.84 9.35 -27.89
N PHE A 174 -10.25 10.12 -26.87
CA PHE A 174 -9.59 10.10 -25.57
C PHE A 174 -9.81 8.76 -24.86
N ALA A 175 -8.80 7.90 -24.94
CA ALA A 175 -8.77 6.66 -24.19
C ALA A 175 -8.07 6.83 -22.83
N ARG A 176 -8.53 6.07 -21.84
CA ARG A 176 -7.81 5.86 -20.58
C ARG A 176 -6.50 5.15 -20.88
N LYS A 177 -5.40 5.88 -20.76
CA LYS A 177 -4.05 5.30 -20.89
C LYS A 177 -3.55 4.93 -19.49
N PRO A 178 -2.95 3.75 -19.30
CA PRO A 178 -2.35 3.39 -18.02
C PRO A 178 -1.23 4.38 -17.64
N VAL A 179 -0.87 4.39 -16.35
CA VAL A 179 0.30 5.12 -15.86
C VAL A 179 1.56 4.46 -16.43
N ARG A 180 2.43 5.26 -17.06
CA ARG A 180 3.64 4.84 -17.78
C ARG A 180 4.79 5.80 -17.43
N GLY A 181 6.04 5.38 -17.64
CA GLY A 181 7.23 6.19 -17.38
C GLY A 181 7.53 6.36 -15.88
N ALA A 182 8.24 7.43 -15.51
CA ALA A 182 8.64 7.71 -14.12
C ALA A 182 7.48 7.67 -13.10
N PRO A 183 6.27 8.22 -13.36
CA PRO A 183 5.14 8.12 -12.43
C PRO A 183 4.75 6.69 -12.06
N ARG A 184 5.05 5.72 -12.92
CA ARG A 184 4.80 4.30 -12.66
C ARG A 184 5.76 3.73 -11.62
N ALA A 185 7.01 4.22 -11.56
CA ALA A 185 7.98 3.81 -10.54
C ALA A 185 7.55 4.34 -9.16
N PHE A 186 7.13 5.61 -9.09
CA PHE A 186 6.56 6.19 -7.86
C PHE A 186 5.30 5.46 -7.41
N LEU A 187 4.39 5.13 -8.33
CA LEU A 187 3.24 4.29 -8.02
C LEU A 187 3.67 2.92 -7.47
N GLY A 188 4.70 2.30 -8.04
CA GLY A 188 5.26 1.05 -7.53
C GLY A 188 5.77 1.17 -6.09
N LEU A 189 6.60 2.18 -5.82
CA LEU A 189 7.11 2.45 -4.47
C LEU A 189 5.97 2.71 -3.48
N PHE A 190 4.98 3.50 -3.89
CA PHE A 190 3.82 3.78 -3.05
C PHE A 190 3.03 2.51 -2.70
N LEU A 191 2.83 1.60 -3.66
CA LEU A 191 2.17 0.32 -3.39
C LEU A 191 3.00 -0.58 -2.47
N VAL A 192 4.34 -0.53 -2.55
CA VAL A 192 5.21 -1.22 -1.59
C VAL A 192 5.01 -0.65 -0.18
N VAL A 193 4.94 0.67 -0.03
CA VAL A 193 4.63 1.31 1.26
C VAL A 193 3.27 0.87 1.79
N VAL A 194 2.24 0.85 0.94
CA VAL A 194 0.89 0.36 1.33
C VAL A 194 0.94 -1.11 1.77
N PHE A 195 1.70 -1.95 1.07
CA PHE A 195 1.87 -3.35 1.45
C PHE A 195 2.58 -3.50 2.80
N VAL A 196 3.68 -2.77 3.02
CA VAL A 196 4.43 -2.79 4.29
C VAL A 196 3.55 -2.29 5.44
N PHE A 197 2.77 -1.23 5.21
CA PHE A 197 1.81 -0.73 6.20
C PHE A 197 0.73 -1.76 6.52
N GLY A 198 0.22 -2.47 5.50
CA GLY A 198 -0.70 -3.59 5.67
C GLY A 198 -0.10 -4.74 6.46
N ALA A 199 1.15 -5.12 6.18
CA ALA A 199 1.87 -6.14 6.92
C ALA A 199 2.08 -5.73 8.40
N GLY A 200 2.40 -4.46 8.64
CA GLY A 200 2.41 -3.86 9.98
C GLY A 200 1.07 -4.00 10.70
N GLY A 201 -0.04 -3.76 9.99
CA GLY A 201 -1.39 -4.00 10.52
C GLY A 201 -1.66 -5.47 10.88
N VAL A 202 -1.19 -6.42 10.05
CA VAL A 202 -1.32 -7.87 10.33
C VAL A 202 -0.59 -8.25 11.62
N VAL A 203 0.68 -7.87 11.76
CA VAL A 203 1.45 -8.23 12.97
C VAL A 203 0.98 -7.44 14.20
N GLY A 204 0.48 -6.22 14.02
CA GLY A 204 -0.17 -5.44 15.08
C GLY A 204 -1.53 -5.98 15.50
N ALA A 205 -2.25 -6.70 14.63
CA ALA A 205 -3.46 -7.40 15.01
C ALA A 205 -3.16 -8.66 15.83
N ALA A 206 -2.08 -9.38 15.48
CA ALA A 206 -1.64 -10.59 16.17
C ALA A 206 -1.08 -10.30 17.58
N TYR A 207 -0.21 -9.30 17.68
CA TYR A 207 0.43 -8.87 18.92
C TYR A 207 0.14 -7.39 19.16
N PRO A 208 -1.04 -7.05 19.72
CA PRO A 208 -1.52 -5.67 19.83
C PRO A 208 -0.91 -4.86 20.96
N ALA A 209 -0.17 -5.49 21.88
CA ALA A 209 0.44 -4.77 23.00
C ALA A 209 1.48 -3.76 22.50
N ASP A 210 1.43 -2.54 23.04
CA ASP A 210 2.40 -1.48 22.76
C ASP A 210 3.80 -1.77 23.31
N ALA A 211 3.95 -2.86 24.07
CA ALA A 211 5.24 -3.38 24.50
C ALA A 211 6.08 -3.98 23.37
N TYR A 212 5.46 -4.33 22.23
CA TYR A 212 6.19 -4.87 21.10
C TYR A 212 6.35 -3.81 19.99
N SER A 213 7.58 -3.58 19.58
CA SER A 213 7.92 -2.88 18.34
C SER A 213 7.46 -3.66 17.10
N ALA A 214 7.35 -2.98 15.96
CA ALA A 214 6.92 -3.64 14.71
C ALA A 214 7.83 -4.83 14.30
N PRO A 215 9.17 -4.76 14.40
CA PRO A 215 10.04 -5.91 14.15
C PRO A 215 9.80 -7.09 15.10
N GLU A 216 9.62 -6.84 16.40
CA GLU A 216 9.35 -7.90 17.39
C GLU A 216 8.06 -8.64 17.07
N ARG A 217 6.99 -7.90 16.73
CA ARG A 217 5.72 -8.52 16.32
C ARG A 217 5.89 -9.44 15.10
N VAL A 218 6.77 -9.09 14.15
CA VAL A 218 7.08 -9.94 12.99
C VAL A 218 7.78 -11.23 13.43
N VAL A 219 8.73 -11.15 14.36
CA VAL A 219 9.44 -12.33 14.89
C VAL A 219 8.47 -13.25 15.63
N LEU A 220 7.62 -12.70 16.50
CA LEU A 220 6.64 -13.46 17.28
C LEU A 220 5.63 -14.20 16.38
N VAL A 221 5.05 -13.52 15.38
CA VAL A 221 4.20 -14.17 14.36
C VAL A 221 4.99 -15.20 13.55
N GLY A 222 6.29 -14.97 13.33
CA GLY A 222 7.20 -15.90 12.68
C GLY A 222 7.29 -17.24 13.41
N TYR A 223 7.44 -17.23 14.74
CA TYR A 223 7.45 -18.46 15.54
C TYR A 223 6.11 -19.20 15.48
N ASP A 224 4.99 -18.50 15.61
CA ASP A 224 3.66 -19.11 15.54
C ASP A 224 3.37 -19.72 14.16
N THR A 225 3.74 -19.01 13.10
CA THR A 225 3.60 -19.54 11.73
C THR A 225 4.51 -20.74 11.48
N ARG A 226 5.70 -20.77 12.06
CA ARG A 226 6.62 -21.90 11.97
C ARG A 226 6.05 -23.16 12.65
N ALA A 227 5.43 -23.02 13.83
CA ALA A 227 4.77 -24.13 14.54
C ALA A 227 3.64 -24.78 13.74
N VAL A 228 2.97 -24.01 12.88
CA VAL A 228 1.90 -24.54 12.03
C VAL A 228 2.44 -25.15 10.73
N ALA A 229 3.55 -24.63 10.20
CA ALA A 229 4.03 -24.98 8.86
C ALA A 229 5.22 -25.95 8.81
N THR A 230 5.97 -26.10 9.91
CA THR A 230 7.24 -26.84 9.91
C THR A 230 7.10 -28.18 10.64
N PRO A 231 7.26 -29.33 9.94
CA PRO A 231 7.26 -30.63 10.61
C PRO A 231 8.37 -30.72 11.66
N GLY A 232 8.01 -31.17 12.87
CA GLY A 232 8.96 -31.32 13.98
C GLY A 232 9.31 -30.03 14.73
N TYR A 233 8.57 -28.94 14.51
CA TYR A 233 8.62 -27.73 15.34
C TYR A 233 7.19 -27.45 15.80
N ASP A 234 6.92 -27.58 17.10
CA ASP A 234 5.57 -27.53 17.65
C ASP A 234 5.29 -26.24 18.46
N ALA A 235 4.14 -26.20 19.12
CA ALA A 235 3.73 -25.06 19.94
C ALA A 235 4.61 -24.86 21.18
N THR A 236 5.20 -25.94 21.73
CA THR A 236 6.13 -25.86 22.85
C THR A 236 7.43 -25.22 22.40
N ASP A 237 7.97 -25.64 21.26
CA ASP A 237 9.16 -25.02 20.68
C ASP A 237 8.94 -23.54 20.36
N ALA A 238 7.80 -23.19 19.74
CA ALA A 238 7.46 -21.79 19.48
C ALA A 238 7.33 -20.97 20.78
N THR A 239 6.78 -21.55 21.84
CA THR A 239 6.64 -20.86 23.12
C THR A 239 7.99 -20.62 23.78
N LEU A 240 8.89 -21.62 23.78
CA LEU A 240 10.25 -21.48 24.32
C LEU A 240 11.10 -20.49 23.51
N ASP A 241 11.00 -20.51 22.18
CA ASP A 241 11.75 -19.56 21.34
C ASP A 241 11.21 -18.13 21.45
N LYS A 242 9.89 -17.96 21.62
CA LYS A 242 9.29 -16.66 21.96
C LYS A 242 9.76 -16.18 23.33
N ALA A 243 9.75 -17.04 24.33
CA ALA A 243 10.23 -16.70 25.67
C ALA A 243 11.71 -16.25 25.63
N ALA A 244 12.57 -16.99 24.94
CA ALA A 244 13.98 -16.62 24.75
C ALA A 244 14.13 -15.24 24.09
N PHE A 245 13.39 -15.01 23.00
CA PHE A 245 13.39 -13.73 22.29
C PHE A 245 12.94 -12.57 23.19
N LEU A 246 11.90 -12.76 23.99
CA LEU A 246 11.38 -11.73 24.90
C LEU A 246 12.30 -11.48 26.11
N VAL A 247 13.07 -12.48 26.56
CA VAL A 247 14.13 -12.29 27.57
C VAL A 247 15.26 -11.43 27.01
N ASP A 248 15.63 -11.63 25.74
CA ASP A 248 16.61 -10.77 25.06
C ASP A 248 16.08 -9.32 24.93
N SER A 249 14.81 -9.14 24.51
CA SER A 249 14.15 -7.82 24.48
C SER A 249 14.11 -7.16 25.85
N LEU A 250 13.82 -7.90 26.92
CA LEU A 250 13.86 -7.38 28.29
C LEU A 250 15.28 -6.92 28.68
N GLY A 251 16.31 -7.62 28.22
CA GLY A 251 17.70 -7.20 28.37
C GLY A 251 18.02 -5.89 27.64
N GLU A 252 17.41 -5.65 26.47
CA GLU A 252 17.55 -4.41 25.70
C GLU A 252 16.91 -3.22 26.43
N GLU A 253 15.79 -3.40 27.14
CA GLU A 253 15.19 -2.35 27.96
C GLU A 253 16.15 -1.79 29.03
N ALA A 254 17.03 -2.63 29.58
CA ALA A 254 18.07 -2.16 30.51
C ALA A 254 19.09 -1.24 29.81
N VAL A 255 19.38 -1.48 28.53
CA VAL A 255 20.26 -0.61 27.73
C VAL A 255 19.54 0.70 27.40
N GLU A 256 18.29 0.63 26.96
CA GLU A 256 17.48 1.80 26.60
C GLU A 256 17.30 2.73 27.80
N ILE A 257 16.88 2.25 28.97
CA ILE A 257 16.80 3.04 30.21
C ILE A 257 18.14 3.71 30.55
N GLY A 258 19.25 3.08 30.16
CA GLY A 258 20.59 3.58 30.36
C GLY A 258 21.05 4.66 29.41
N TRP A 259 20.52 4.71 28.20
CA TRP A 259 20.97 5.60 27.13
C TRP A 259 19.98 6.74 26.88
N ASP A 260 18.71 6.47 27.14
CA ASP A 260 17.65 7.40 26.80
C ASP A 260 17.77 8.68 27.65
N ARG A 261 17.25 9.79 27.11
CA ARG A 261 17.34 11.09 27.80
C ARG A 261 16.63 11.02 29.15
N ASP A 262 16.89 11.99 30.03
CA ASP A 262 16.30 12.06 31.38
C ASP A 262 14.77 12.31 31.37
N ASP A 263 14.05 11.98 30.30
CA ASP A 263 12.62 12.15 30.12
C ASP A 263 11.85 11.05 30.88
N ALA A 264 11.20 11.43 31.99
CA ALA A 264 10.49 10.49 32.86
C ALA A 264 9.38 9.70 32.14
N ASP A 265 8.70 10.29 31.14
CA ASP A 265 7.61 9.61 30.44
C ASP A 265 8.14 8.46 29.57
N LYS A 266 9.26 8.69 28.90
CA LYS A 266 9.94 7.66 28.10
C LYS A 266 10.52 6.55 28.98
N LEU A 267 11.26 6.92 30.02
CA LEU A 267 11.84 5.95 30.95
C LEU A 267 10.73 5.11 31.61
N THR A 268 9.60 5.72 31.99
CA THR A 268 8.43 5.01 32.50
C THR A 268 7.83 4.07 31.48
N THR A 269 7.84 4.41 30.19
CA THR A 269 7.39 3.52 29.11
C THR A 269 8.25 2.27 29.08
N HIS A 270 9.57 2.40 29.04
CA HIS A 270 10.52 1.28 29.12
C HIS A 270 10.31 0.42 30.37
N GLY A 271 10.12 1.05 31.53
CA GLY A 271 9.81 0.33 32.79
C GLY A 271 8.52 -0.49 32.71
N ARG A 272 7.45 0.06 32.14
CA ARG A 272 6.18 -0.67 31.95
C ARG A 272 6.32 -1.81 30.93
N GLN A 273 7.07 -1.59 29.85
CA GLN A 273 7.35 -2.62 28.85
C GLN A 273 8.13 -3.77 29.48
N ALA A 274 9.17 -3.48 30.26
CA ALA A 274 9.95 -4.49 30.96
C ALA A 274 9.10 -5.36 31.90
N VAL A 275 8.22 -4.75 32.71
CA VAL A 275 7.29 -5.51 33.57
C VAL A 275 6.37 -6.41 32.74
N PHE A 276 5.77 -5.86 31.68
CA PHE A 276 4.89 -6.62 30.80
C PHE A 276 5.60 -7.82 30.13
N LEU A 277 6.85 -7.63 29.68
CA LEU A 277 7.66 -8.68 29.09
C LEU A 277 7.99 -9.77 30.14
N SER A 278 8.39 -9.38 31.34
CA SER A 278 8.66 -10.31 32.46
C SER A 278 7.44 -11.17 32.80
N GLU A 279 6.25 -10.56 32.95
CA GLU A 279 5.00 -11.28 33.22
C GLU A 279 4.62 -12.24 32.08
N THR A 280 4.81 -11.78 30.83
CA THR A 280 4.52 -12.58 29.63
C THR A 280 5.42 -13.81 29.55
N VAL A 281 6.73 -13.64 29.74
CA VAL A 281 7.70 -14.75 29.73
C VAL A 281 7.42 -15.70 30.88
N SER A 282 7.20 -15.19 32.09
CA SER A 282 6.88 -16.01 33.27
C SER A 282 5.65 -16.90 33.03
N THR A 283 4.61 -16.32 32.42
CA THR A 283 3.39 -17.06 32.07
C THR A 283 3.67 -18.14 31.02
N GLN A 284 4.46 -17.84 29.98
CA GLN A 284 4.83 -18.79 28.94
C GLN A 284 5.67 -19.95 29.49
N LEU A 285 6.69 -19.66 30.29
CA LEU A 285 7.56 -20.66 30.90
C LEU A 285 6.80 -21.50 31.93
N GLY A 286 5.90 -20.89 32.71
CA GLY A 286 5.02 -21.60 33.64
C GLY A 286 4.12 -22.61 32.94
N ALA A 287 3.48 -22.22 31.85
CA ALA A 287 2.63 -23.13 31.06
C ALA A 287 3.43 -24.30 30.47
N VAL A 288 4.60 -24.04 29.88
CA VAL A 288 5.44 -25.12 29.35
C VAL A 288 5.95 -26.03 30.47
N ARG A 289 6.30 -25.49 31.64
CA ARG A 289 6.77 -26.26 32.79
C ARG A 289 5.72 -27.24 33.32
N GLU A 290 4.45 -26.85 33.34
CA GLU A 290 3.34 -27.70 33.77
C GLU A 290 3.12 -28.89 32.81
N ASP A 291 3.31 -28.66 31.51
CA ASP A 291 3.10 -29.66 30.46
C ASP A 291 4.37 -30.46 30.09
N ALA A 292 5.54 -30.02 30.56
CA ALA A 292 6.83 -30.59 30.16
C ALA A 292 6.99 -32.05 30.63
N SER A 293 7.05 -32.96 29.65
CA SER A 293 7.24 -34.38 29.91
C SER A 293 8.68 -34.84 29.63
N ALA A 294 9.38 -34.15 28.73
CA ALA A 294 10.76 -34.46 28.38
C ALA A 294 11.75 -33.76 29.34
N THR A 295 12.89 -34.41 29.61
CA THR A 295 13.96 -33.80 30.42
C THR A 295 14.56 -32.57 29.74
N GLY A 296 14.72 -32.61 28.41
CA GLY A 296 15.28 -31.48 27.66
C GLY A 296 14.40 -30.22 27.67
N GLU A 297 13.08 -30.37 27.70
CA GLU A 297 12.14 -29.24 27.84
C GLU A 297 12.30 -28.59 29.21
N ARG A 298 12.36 -29.39 30.28
CA ARG A 298 12.55 -28.90 31.65
C ARG A 298 13.88 -28.17 31.82
N GLU A 299 14.95 -28.68 31.22
CA GLU A 299 16.27 -28.02 31.23
C GLU A 299 16.24 -26.68 30.46
N ARG A 300 15.59 -26.63 29.29
CA ARG A 300 15.43 -25.38 28.54
C ARG A 300 14.62 -24.34 29.32
N VAL A 301 13.51 -24.75 29.93
CA VAL A 301 12.71 -23.85 30.77
C VAL A 301 13.54 -23.30 31.93
N ALA A 302 14.24 -24.17 32.68
CA ALA A 302 15.04 -23.73 33.83
C ALA A 302 16.16 -22.76 33.43
N ALA A 303 16.79 -22.97 32.26
CA ALA A 303 17.78 -22.04 31.72
C ALA A 303 17.14 -20.67 31.40
N LEU A 304 15.98 -20.66 30.73
CA LEU A 304 15.28 -19.42 30.39
C LEU A 304 14.72 -18.68 31.61
N GLU A 305 14.28 -19.39 32.65
CA GLU A 305 13.89 -18.78 33.94
C GLU A 305 15.09 -18.09 34.60
N ALA A 306 16.26 -18.73 34.60
CA ALA A 306 17.48 -18.11 35.11
C ALA A 306 17.87 -16.86 34.31
N ASP A 307 17.78 -16.91 32.98
CA ASP A 307 18.07 -15.77 32.11
C ASP A 307 17.06 -14.62 32.28
N LEU A 308 15.77 -14.95 32.45
CA LEU A 308 14.70 -14.00 32.76
C LEU A 308 14.99 -13.25 34.05
N HIS A 309 15.21 -13.96 35.16
CA HIS A 309 15.44 -13.31 36.46
C HIS A 309 16.75 -12.50 36.48
N ALA A 310 17.76 -12.94 35.74
CA ALA A 310 18.97 -12.14 35.53
C ALA A 310 18.66 -10.84 34.75
N ALA A 311 17.78 -10.89 33.74
CA ALA A 311 17.34 -9.71 33.00
C ALA A 311 16.51 -8.75 33.86
N GLU A 312 15.56 -9.26 34.64
CA GLU A 312 14.77 -8.49 35.61
C GLU A 312 15.66 -7.70 36.57
N CYS A 313 16.67 -8.37 37.14
CA CYS A 313 17.63 -7.73 38.03
C CYS A 313 18.47 -6.66 37.33
N ARG A 314 18.90 -6.89 36.08
CA ARG A 314 19.64 -5.89 35.29
C ARG A 314 18.81 -4.63 35.05
N VAL A 315 17.55 -4.78 34.64
CA VAL A 315 16.63 -3.66 34.43
C VAL A 315 16.40 -2.91 35.73
N ALA A 316 16.09 -3.62 36.81
CA ALA A 316 15.83 -3.01 38.10
C ALA A 316 17.04 -2.26 38.68
N ALA A 317 18.25 -2.81 38.52
CA ALA A 317 19.49 -2.15 38.91
C ALA A 317 19.72 -0.88 38.07
N ARG A 318 19.43 -0.93 36.77
CA ARG A 318 19.54 0.25 35.90
C ARG A 318 18.57 1.36 36.30
N ILE A 319 17.32 1.00 36.62
CA ILE A 319 16.33 1.94 37.15
C ILE A 319 16.83 2.59 38.43
N THR A 320 17.32 1.81 39.40
CA THR A 320 17.92 2.34 40.64
C THR A 320 19.02 3.35 40.34
N SER A 321 20.00 2.95 39.52
CA SER A 321 21.14 3.78 39.15
C SER A 321 20.70 5.11 38.53
N ARG A 322 19.68 5.09 37.67
CA ARG A 322 19.14 6.30 37.01
C ARG A 322 18.50 7.26 38.01
N VAL A 323 17.70 6.72 38.93
CA VAL A 323 17.00 7.50 39.95
C VAL A 323 17.98 8.09 40.97
N GLU A 324 18.92 7.30 41.47
CA GLU A 324 19.91 7.74 42.46
C GLU A 324 20.90 8.76 41.90
N SER A 325 21.26 8.64 40.62
CA SER A 325 22.10 9.63 39.94
C SER A 325 21.39 10.94 39.60
N GLY A 326 20.10 11.08 39.93
CA GLY A 326 19.31 12.28 39.66
C GLY A 326 19.04 12.53 38.17
N ASN A 327 19.25 11.52 37.32
CA ASN A 327 19.12 11.63 35.87
C ASN A 327 17.71 11.25 35.39
N VAL A 328 16.70 11.71 36.11
CA VAL A 328 15.28 11.58 35.76
C VAL A 328 14.61 12.92 36.01
N ALA A 329 14.23 13.61 34.94
CA ALA A 329 13.50 14.86 34.99
C ALA A 329 12.00 14.59 35.04
N GLY A 330 11.35 14.93 36.16
CA GLY A 330 9.92 14.74 36.36
C GLY A 330 9.61 13.76 37.49
N ASP A 331 8.42 13.17 37.46
CA ASP A 331 7.99 12.18 38.45
C ASP A 331 8.53 10.79 38.09
N ALA A 332 9.42 10.27 38.93
CA ALA A 332 10.03 8.95 38.75
C ALA A 332 9.24 7.81 39.44
N SER A 333 8.11 8.09 40.10
CA SER A 333 7.39 7.12 40.93
C SER A 333 6.98 5.85 40.17
N ALA A 334 6.46 6.00 38.96
CA ALA A 334 6.06 4.88 38.12
C ALA A 334 7.26 4.03 37.65
N LEU A 335 8.39 4.68 37.36
CA LEU A 335 9.63 4.01 37.01
C LEU A 335 10.20 3.21 38.19
N VAL A 336 10.21 3.80 39.39
CA VAL A 336 10.63 3.12 40.63
C VAL A 336 9.75 1.90 40.90
N SER A 337 8.44 2.06 40.80
CA SER A 337 7.48 0.96 40.99
C SER A 337 7.69 -0.20 40.01
N ALA A 338 8.04 0.10 38.75
CA ALA A 338 8.42 -0.93 37.79
C ALA A 338 9.70 -1.68 38.21
N GLY A 339 10.73 -0.94 38.65
CA GLY A 339 11.96 -1.55 39.18
C GLY A 339 11.73 -2.42 40.42
N GLU A 340 10.87 -1.99 41.34
CA GLU A 340 10.46 -2.77 42.51
C GLU A 340 9.72 -4.05 42.12
N SER A 341 8.81 -3.97 41.15
CA SER A 341 8.05 -5.12 40.66
C SER A 341 8.97 -6.19 40.04
N LEU A 342 9.96 -5.76 39.25
CA LEU A 342 10.96 -6.67 38.66
C LEU A 342 11.87 -7.31 39.72
N ARG A 343 12.29 -6.56 40.75
CA ARG A 343 13.05 -7.17 41.87
C ARG A 343 12.22 -8.16 42.67
N ALA A 344 10.95 -7.85 42.90
CA ALA A 344 10.04 -8.75 43.60
C ALA A 344 9.85 -10.06 42.82
N SER A 345 9.62 -9.99 41.50
CA SER A 345 9.53 -11.16 40.61
C SER A 345 10.76 -12.06 40.74
N ALA A 346 11.97 -11.50 40.59
CA ALA A 346 13.21 -12.25 40.74
C ALA A 346 13.38 -12.83 42.15
N ALA A 347 13.07 -12.06 43.19
CA ALA A 347 13.20 -12.49 44.58
C ALA A 347 12.25 -13.64 44.95
N ASP A 348 11.02 -13.61 44.45
CA ASP A 348 10.03 -14.68 44.64
C ASP A 348 10.49 -16.01 44.02
N ALA A 349 11.31 -15.93 42.96
CA ALA A 349 11.96 -17.09 42.34
C ALA A 349 13.31 -17.49 43.01
N GLY A 350 13.72 -16.78 44.07
CA GLY A 350 14.97 -17.04 44.81
C GLY A 350 16.21 -16.36 44.23
N TYR A 351 16.06 -15.41 43.30
CA TYR A 351 17.14 -14.64 42.72
C TYR A 351 17.27 -13.28 43.43
N ALA A 352 18.39 -13.07 44.12
CA ALA A 352 18.68 -11.79 44.75
C ALA A 352 19.31 -10.84 43.74
N CYS A 353 18.60 -9.77 43.39
CA CYS A 353 19.18 -8.68 42.60
C CYS A 353 20.24 -7.95 43.42
N ALA A 354 21.49 -8.01 42.99
CA ALA A 354 22.55 -7.24 43.64
C ALA A 354 22.23 -5.74 43.52
N THR A 355 22.14 -5.06 44.65
CA THR A 355 22.31 -3.60 44.69
C THR A 355 23.80 -3.35 44.50
N GLU A 356 24.24 -3.00 43.30
CA GLU A 356 25.61 -2.48 43.15
C GLU A 356 25.76 -1.25 44.07
N ALA A 357 26.81 -1.27 44.88
CA ALA A 357 27.10 -0.29 45.93
C ALA A 357 27.80 0.96 45.38
#